data_AF-A0A7S4C5L6-F1
#
_entry.id   AF-A0A7S4C5L6-F1
#
_cell.length_a   1.000
_cell.length_b   1.000
_cell.length_c   1.000
_cell.angle_alpha   90.00
_cell.angle_beta   90.00
_cell.angle_gamma   90.00
#
_symmetry.space_group_name_H-M   'P 1'
#
loop_
_entity.id
_entity.type
_entity.pdbx_description
1 polymer ?
#
loop_
_entity_poly.entity_id
_entity_poly.type
_entity_poly.pdbx_seq_one_letter_code
_entity_poly.pdbx_strand_id
1 'polypeptide(L)'
;RPWAMAKRQKRLSAQLSHHGVRKIGLALQAEDLPAERSWALNALLTAACAGEQAQQPGDQTVRLENAISLARNGQLLMQLLRIARPTEQSLLSTLQPPSELQLRALAATHRRQAWLIIRNMLFVAENEQLMAQSEPLKRLALSELQHALQEFDSLPRMTIGGLESRDAPESENGHQASYQLRSGQSTDVTSER
;
A
#
# COMPACT_ATOMS: atom_id res chain seq x y z
N ARG A 1 6.95 -15.77 -17.69
CA ARG A 1 5.95 -16.11 -18.73
C ARG A 1 4.55 -15.72 -18.21
N PRO A 2 3.79 -14.86 -18.91
CA PRO A 2 2.53 -14.30 -18.40
C PRO A 2 1.44 -15.34 -18.11
N TRP A 3 1.38 -16.44 -18.89
CA TRP A 3 0.40 -17.52 -18.68
C TRP A 3 0.58 -18.31 -17.37
N ALA A 4 1.80 -18.42 -16.86
CA ALA A 4 2.08 -19.09 -15.59
C ALA A 4 1.60 -18.24 -14.39
N MET A 5 1.68 -16.91 -14.51
CA MET A 5 1.16 -15.98 -13.51
C MET A 5 -0.37 -16.04 -13.47
N ALA A 6 -1.04 -16.03 -14.62
CA ALA A 6 -2.51 -16.13 -14.69
C ALA A 6 -3.04 -17.45 -14.08
N LYS A 7 -2.39 -18.59 -14.35
CA LYS A 7 -2.77 -19.89 -13.77
C LYS A 7 -2.55 -19.92 -12.25
N ARG A 8 -1.46 -19.31 -11.76
CA ARG A 8 -1.18 -19.19 -10.33
C ARG A 8 -2.21 -18.29 -9.64
N GLN A 9 -2.55 -17.16 -10.27
CA GLN A 9 -3.56 -16.22 -9.79
C GLN A 9 -4.93 -16.89 -9.66
N LYS A 10 -5.36 -17.64 -10.69
CA LYS A 10 -6.63 -18.40 -10.67
C LYS A 10 -6.67 -19.48 -9.58
N ARG A 11 -5.53 -20.13 -9.30
CA ARG A 11 -5.45 -21.12 -8.21
C ARG A 11 -5.52 -20.45 -6.83
N LEU A 12 -4.88 -19.30 -6.66
CA LEU A 12 -4.90 -18.55 -5.41
C LEU A 12 -6.29 -17.96 -5.12
N SER A 13 -6.99 -17.43 -6.13
CA SER A 13 -8.37 -16.96 -5.98
C SER A 13 -9.33 -18.10 -5.62
N ALA A 14 -9.15 -19.29 -6.20
CA ALA A 14 -9.90 -20.48 -5.82
C ALA A 14 -9.60 -20.96 -4.37
N GLN A 15 -8.37 -20.80 -3.89
CA GLN A 15 -8.02 -21.13 -2.50
C GLN A 15 -8.65 -20.13 -1.51
N LEU A 16 -8.72 -18.84 -1.87
CA LEU A 16 -9.39 -17.82 -1.06
C LEU A 16 -10.87 -18.09 -0.90
N SER A 17 -11.56 -18.45 -2.00
CA SER A 17 -12.98 -18.74 -1.98
C SER A 17 -13.33 -19.99 -1.16
N HIS A 18 -12.39 -20.93 -1.02
CA HIS A 18 -12.56 -22.16 -0.25
C HIS A 18 -12.22 -22.01 1.23
N HIS A 19 -11.24 -21.17 1.58
CA HIS A 19 -10.73 -21.07 2.94
C HIS A 19 -11.33 -19.92 3.78
N GLY A 20 -11.94 -18.93 3.13
CA GLY A 20 -12.59 -17.79 3.78
C GLY A 20 -11.65 -16.86 4.54
N VAL A 21 -12.17 -15.70 4.94
CA VAL A 21 -11.41 -14.63 5.64
C VAL A 21 -10.83 -15.11 6.98
N ARG A 22 -11.52 -16.03 7.66
CA ARG A 22 -11.09 -16.57 8.95
C ARG A 22 -9.75 -17.30 8.88
N LYS A 23 -9.51 -18.16 7.88
CA LYS A 23 -8.21 -18.86 7.75
C LYS A 23 -7.09 -17.86 7.50
N ILE A 24 -7.33 -16.85 6.67
CA ILE A 24 -6.35 -15.80 6.39
C ILE A 24 -5.98 -15.08 7.69
N GLY A 25 -6.97 -14.70 8.49
CA GLY A 25 -6.72 -14.05 9.78
C GLY A 25 -5.89 -14.90 10.74
N LEU A 26 -6.17 -16.21 10.82
CA LEU A 26 -5.39 -17.14 11.64
C LEU A 26 -3.96 -17.31 11.11
N ALA A 27 -3.79 -17.41 9.80
CA ALA A 27 -2.48 -17.56 9.17
C ALA A 27 -1.60 -16.29 9.33
N LEU A 28 -2.20 -15.10 9.35
CA LEU A 28 -1.47 -13.86 9.66
C LEU A 28 -1.06 -13.79 11.15
N GLN A 29 -1.88 -14.33 12.05
CA GLN A 29 -1.60 -14.40 13.49
C GLN A 29 -0.53 -15.43 13.85
N ALA A 30 -0.35 -16.48 13.06
CA ALA A 30 0.65 -17.51 13.30
C ALA A 30 2.08 -16.98 13.07
N GLU A 31 2.69 -16.40 14.11
CA GLU A 31 4.06 -15.88 14.08
C GLU A 31 5.10 -16.97 13.79
N ASP A 32 4.89 -18.16 14.33
CA ASP A 32 5.82 -19.29 14.20
C ASP A 32 5.76 -19.99 12.83
N LEU A 33 4.81 -19.61 11.96
CA LEU A 33 4.57 -20.24 10.67
C LEU A 33 4.76 -19.25 9.51
N PRO A 34 6.03 -18.92 9.15
CA PRO A 34 6.32 -17.94 8.10
C PRO A 34 5.78 -18.36 6.72
N ALA A 35 5.61 -19.65 6.48
CA ALA A 35 5.01 -20.18 5.26
C ALA A 35 3.49 -19.86 5.18
N GLU A 36 2.76 -20.03 6.28
CA GLU A 36 1.32 -19.70 6.35
C GLU A 36 1.10 -18.19 6.20
N ARG A 37 1.93 -17.39 6.87
CA ARG A 37 1.92 -15.93 6.71
C ARG A 37 2.21 -15.52 5.27
N SER A 38 3.22 -16.12 4.62
CA SER A 38 3.54 -15.86 3.20
C SER A 38 2.37 -16.23 2.29
N TRP A 39 1.72 -17.36 2.54
CA TRP A 39 0.54 -17.78 1.78
C TRP A 39 -0.60 -16.78 1.95
N ALA A 40 -0.91 -16.37 3.19
CA ALA A 40 -1.98 -15.43 3.51
C ALA A 40 -1.76 -14.05 2.87
N LEU A 41 -0.55 -13.49 2.99
CA LEU A 41 -0.20 -12.20 2.37
C LEU A 41 -0.28 -12.27 0.85
N ASN A 42 0.23 -13.34 0.23
CA ASN A 42 0.17 -13.49 -1.22
C ASN A 42 -1.28 -13.67 -1.73
N ALA A 43 -2.12 -14.37 -0.97
CA ALA A 43 -3.53 -14.52 -1.28
C ALA A 43 -4.27 -13.17 -1.17
N LEU A 44 -4.07 -12.44 -0.07
CA LEU A 44 -4.66 -11.10 0.11
C LEU A 44 -4.18 -10.09 -0.94
N LEU A 45 -2.89 -10.08 -1.29
CA LEU A 45 -2.37 -9.20 -2.34
C LEU A 45 -3.03 -9.50 -3.69
N THR A 46 -3.21 -10.78 -4.00
CA THR A 46 -3.93 -11.20 -5.21
C THR A 46 -5.37 -10.69 -5.21
N ALA A 47 -6.07 -10.76 -4.08
CA ALA A 47 -7.43 -10.26 -3.94
C ALA A 47 -7.48 -8.72 -4.05
N ALA A 48 -6.57 -8.02 -3.39
CA ALA A 48 -6.50 -6.56 -3.38
C ALA A 48 -6.19 -5.99 -4.77
N CYS A 49 -5.31 -6.64 -5.55
CA CYS A 49 -5.08 -6.26 -6.95
C CYS A 49 -6.26 -6.57 -7.88
N ALA A 50 -7.04 -7.62 -7.60
CA ALA A 50 -8.19 -7.99 -8.43
C ALA A 50 -9.39 -7.05 -8.24
N GLY A 51 -9.53 -6.43 -7.06
CA GLY A 51 -10.58 -5.47 -6.76
C GLY A 51 -10.57 -4.23 -7.67
N GLU A 52 -9.40 -3.81 -8.15
CA GLU A 52 -9.28 -2.70 -9.10
C GLU A 52 -9.78 -3.04 -10.52
N GLN A 53 -9.86 -4.33 -10.88
CA GLN A 53 -10.18 -4.79 -12.24
C GLN A 53 -11.58 -5.43 -12.36
N ALA A 54 -12.30 -5.59 -11.25
CA ALA A 54 -13.59 -6.28 -11.22
C ALA A 54 -14.74 -5.37 -11.68
N GLN A 55 -14.88 -5.18 -12.99
CA GLN A 55 -16.03 -4.48 -13.60
C GLN A 55 -17.23 -5.40 -13.90
N GLN A 56 -17.13 -6.71 -13.64
CA GLN A 56 -18.25 -7.64 -13.83
C GLN A 56 -18.54 -8.43 -12.54
N PRO A 57 -19.72 -8.26 -11.93
CA PRO A 57 -20.08 -8.98 -10.73
C PRO A 57 -20.31 -10.46 -11.06
N GLY A 58 -19.56 -11.33 -10.39
CA GLY A 58 -19.78 -12.77 -10.37
C GLY A 58 -19.71 -13.29 -8.94
N ASP A 59 -20.27 -14.45 -8.66
CA ASP A 59 -20.36 -15.01 -7.29
C ASP A 59 -18.98 -15.17 -6.59
N GLN A 60 -17.90 -15.25 -7.38
CA GLN A 60 -16.52 -15.25 -6.88
C GLN A 60 -15.97 -13.85 -6.56
N THR A 61 -16.42 -12.79 -7.25
CA THR A 61 -15.99 -11.41 -6.98
C THR A 61 -16.60 -10.92 -5.66
N VAL A 62 -17.88 -11.21 -5.42
CA VAL A 62 -18.58 -10.86 -4.17
C VAL A 62 -17.90 -11.46 -2.92
N ARG A 63 -17.37 -12.69 -3.02
CA ARG A 63 -16.63 -13.32 -1.91
C ARG A 63 -15.24 -12.71 -1.69
N LEU A 64 -14.60 -12.21 -2.74
CA LEU A 64 -13.32 -11.51 -2.66
C LEU A 64 -13.50 -10.08 -2.14
N GLU A 65 -14.55 -9.38 -2.58
CA GLU A 65 -14.96 -8.05 -2.10
C GLU A 65 -15.17 -8.04 -0.58
N ASN A 66 -15.84 -9.07 -0.05
CA ASN A 66 -16.00 -9.24 1.39
C ASN A 66 -14.68 -9.51 2.13
N ALA A 67 -13.67 -10.06 1.46
CA ALA A 67 -12.35 -10.31 2.04
C ALA A 67 -11.43 -9.09 1.99
N ILE A 68 -11.64 -8.17 1.05
CA ILE A 68 -10.85 -6.93 0.88
C ILE A 68 -11.45 -5.71 1.59
N SER A 69 -12.69 -5.80 2.06
CA SER A 69 -13.31 -4.75 2.88
C SER A 69 -12.67 -4.72 4.28
N LEU A 70 -11.78 -3.76 4.52
CA LEU A 70 -11.13 -3.53 5.80
C LEU A 70 -12.12 -2.99 6.83
N ALA A 71 -13.10 -2.20 6.38
CA ALA A 71 -14.18 -1.68 7.22
C ALA A 71 -15.00 -2.82 7.87
N ARG A 72 -15.29 -3.87 7.09
CA ARG A 72 -15.99 -5.07 7.58
C ARG A 72 -15.08 -6.01 8.37
N ASN A 73 -13.77 -5.92 8.17
CA ASN A 73 -12.78 -6.82 8.77
C ASN A 73 -11.70 -6.05 9.56
N GLY A 74 -12.10 -5.28 10.58
CA GLY A 74 -11.15 -4.49 11.38
C GLY A 74 -10.01 -5.30 12.02
N GLN A 75 -10.25 -6.58 12.33
CA GLN A 75 -9.19 -7.49 12.82
C GLN A 75 -8.10 -7.74 11.77
N LEU A 76 -8.47 -7.85 10.49
CA LEU A 76 -7.53 -8.02 9.39
C LEU A 76 -6.64 -6.77 9.26
N LEU A 77 -7.25 -5.58 9.34
CA LEU A 77 -6.51 -4.32 9.35
C LEU A 77 -5.47 -4.28 10.47
N MET A 78 -5.86 -4.65 11.70
CA MET A 78 -4.95 -4.67 12.84
C MET A 78 -3.79 -5.64 12.66
N GLN A 79 -4.02 -6.82 12.07
CA GLN A 79 -2.98 -7.79 11.77
C GLN A 79 -2.02 -7.27 10.69
N LEU A 80 -2.56 -6.71 9.60
CA LEU A 80 -1.75 -6.13 8.53
C LEU A 80 -0.91 -4.95 9.04
N LEU A 81 -1.48 -4.07 9.87
CA LEU A 81 -0.76 -2.96 10.50
C LEU A 81 0.39 -3.46 11.38
N ARG A 82 0.19 -4.54 12.15
CA ARG A 82 1.27 -5.13 12.96
C ARG A 82 2.43 -5.63 12.09
N ILE A 83 2.14 -6.28 10.97
CA ILE A 83 3.15 -6.79 10.03
C ILE A 83 3.83 -5.64 9.27
N ALA A 84 3.06 -4.61 8.87
CA ALA A 84 3.53 -3.48 8.08
C ALA A 84 4.41 -2.49 8.88
N ARG A 85 4.41 -2.55 10.22
CA ARG A 85 5.21 -1.64 11.03
C ARG A 85 6.71 -1.79 10.75
N PRO A 86 7.43 -0.67 10.55
CA PRO A 86 8.88 -0.70 10.52
C PRO A 86 9.40 -1.22 11.86
N THR A 87 10.25 -2.24 11.85
CA THR A 87 11.00 -2.64 13.05
C THR A 87 12.25 -1.77 13.13
N GLU A 88 12.50 -1.20 14.30
CA GLU A 88 13.76 -0.56 14.67
C GLU A 88 14.89 -1.59 14.85
N GLN A 89 15.07 -2.49 13.89
CA GLN A 89 16.19 -3.42 13.92
C GLN A 89 17.44 -2.66 13.53
N SER A 90 18.19 -2.31 14.56
CA SER A 90 19.52 -1.72 14.52
C SER A 90 20.39 -2.41 13.47
N LEU A 91 20.92 -1.61 12.54
CA LEU A 91 21.89 -2.01 11.49
C LEU A 91 23.21 -2.57 12.06
N LEU A 92 23.36 -2.64 13.39
CA LEU A 92 24.61 -2.90 14.09
C LEU A 92 24.94 -4.38 14.33
N SER A 93 24.31 -5.34 13.65
CA SER A 93 24.68 -6.76 13.78
C SER A 93 25.36 -7.28 12.52
N THR A 94 26.61 -6.86 12.29
CA THR A 94 27.47 -7.29 11.17
C THR A 94 27.89 -8.77 11.23
N LEU A 95 27.50 -9.52 12.26
CA LEU A 95 27.91 -10.91 12.50
C LEU A 95 26.73 -11.83 12.80
N GLN A 96 25.67 -11.79 11.97
CA GLN A 96 24.55 -12.72 12.13
C GLN A 96 24.67 -13.98 11.26
N PRO A 97 24.17 -15.13 11.75
CA PRO A 97 24.13 -16.35 10.97
C PRO A 97 23.22 -16.21 9.75
N PRO A 98 23.48 -16.96 8.66
CA PRO A 98 22.76 -16.82 7.40
C PRO A 98 21.26 -17.14 7.50
N SER A 99 20.86 -18.01 8.44
CA SER A 99 19.44 -18.30 8.72
C SER A 99 18.68 -17.08 9.25
N GLU A 100 19.30 -16.26 10.10
CA GLU A 100 18.71 -15.03 10.62
C GLU A 100 18.58 -13.96 9.53
N LEU A 101 19.56 -13.86 8.63
CA LEU A 101 19.49 -12.98 7.48
C LEU A 101 18.32 -13.33 6.54
N GLN A 102 18.09 -14.61 6.29
CA GLN A 102 16.96 -15.07 5.47
C GLN A 102 15.61 -14.75 6.12
N LEU A 103 15.48 -14.97 7.43
CA LEU A 103 14.26 -14.63 8.16
C LEU A 103 14.00 -13.12 8.19
N ARG A 104 15.05 -12.30 8.33
CA ARG A 104 14.95 -10.83 8.23
C ARG A 104 14.52 -10.38 6.84
N ALA A 105 15.12 -10.94 5.78
CA ALA A 105 14.74 -10.64 4.41
C ALA A 105 13.29 -11.03 4.13
N LEU A 106 12.84 -12.17 4.67
CA LEU A 106 11.45 -12.62 4.57
C LEU A 106 10.51 -11.67 5.32
N ALA A 107 10.86 -11.28 6.55
CA ALA A 107 10.08 -10.32 7.34
C ALA A 107 9.98 -8.94 6.67
N ALA A 108 11.06 -8.45 6.07
CA ALA A 108 11.06 -7.22 5.29
C ALA A 108 10.15 -7.34 4.04
N THR A 109 10.14 -8.51 3.39
CA THR A 109 9.24 -8.80 2.28
C THR A 109 7.78 -8.83 2.73
N HIS A 110 7.49 -9.49 3.85
CA HIS A 110 6.15 -9.52 4.44
C HIS A 110 5.64 -8.14 4.82
N ARG A 111 6.50 -7.28 5.38
CA ARG A 111 6.18 -5.88 5.68
C ARG A 111 5.74 -5.12 4.44
N ARG A 112 6.57 -5.16 3.39
CA ARG A 112 6.27 -4.50 2.11
C ARG A 112 4.98 -5.02 1.49
N GLN A 113 4.76 -6.34 1.54
CA GLN A 113 3.51 -6.93 1.08
C GLN A 113 2.31 -6.45 1.88
N ALA A 114 2.39 -6.42 3.22
CA ALA A 114 1.31 -5.94 4.06
C ALA A 114 0.98 -4.47 3.79
N TRP A 115 1.99 -3.61 3.60
CA TRP A 115 1.79 -2.23 3.20
C TRP A 115 1.09 -2.10 1.84
N LEU A 116 1.54 -2.85 0.83
CA LEU A 116 0.91 -2.86 -0.50
C LEU A 116 -0.54 -3.34 -0.46
N ILE A 117 -0.83 -4.36 0.37
CA ILE A 117 -2.20 -4.85 0.58
C ILE A 117 -3.07 -3.74 1.16
N ILE A 118 -2.61 -3.08 2.25
CA ILE A 118 -3.33 -1.96 2.87
C ILE A 118 -3.58 -0.86 1.83
N ARG A 119 -2.53 -0.44 1.10
CA ARG A 119 -2.62 0.59 0.07
C ARG A 119 -3.69 0.25 -0.97
N ASN A 120 -3.65 -0.98 -1.52
CA ASN A 120 -4.59 -1.40 -2.55
C ASN A 120 -6.03 -1.50 -2.00
N MET A 121 -6.20 -1.96 -0.76
CA MET A 121 -7.50 -2.02 -0.11
C MET A 121 -8.08 -0.63 0.20
N LEU A 122 -7.25 0.38 0.47
CA LEU A 122 -7.72 1.75 0.70
C LEU A 122 -8.35 2.40 -0.55
N PHE A 123 -8.07 1.90 -1.76
CA PHE A 123 -8.74 2.35 -2.98
C PHE A 123 -10.16 1.79 -3.14
N VAL A 124 -10.58 0.85 -2.29
CA VAL A 124 -11.97 0.37 -2.27
C VAL A 124 -12.84 1.43 -1.58
N ALA A 125 -13.94 1.84 -2.23
CA ALA A 125 -14.82 2.91 -1.73
C ALA A 125 -15.27 2.71 -0.26
N GLU A 126 -15.54 1.47 0.15
CA GLU A 126 -15.92 1.15 1.55
C GLU A 126 -14.83 1.48 2.59
N ASN A 127 -13.57 1.59 2.16
CA ASN A 127 -12.41 1.82 3.01
C ASN A 127 -11.92 3.27 2.98
N GLU A 128 -12.51 4.15 2.17
CA GLU A 128 -12.07 5.53 1.96
C GLU A 128 -11.98 6.31 3.28
N GLN A 129 -12.95 6.14 4.16
CA GLN A 129 -13.01 6.81 5.46
C GLN A 129 -11.97 6.28 6.47
N LEU A 130 -11.41 5.08 6.27
CA LEU A 130 -10.46 4.48 7.21
C LEU A 130 -9.16 5.27 7.29
N MET A 131 -8.70 5.86 6.18
CA MET A 131 -7.48 6.67 6.17
C MET A 131 -7.65 7.94 7.00
N ALA A 132 -8.82 8.56 6.96
CA ALA A 132 -9.12 9.76 7.73
C ALA A 132 -9.27 9.48 9.24
N GLN A 133 -9.82 8.32 9.60
CA GLN A 133 -10.17 7.99 10.99
C GLN A 133 -9.10 7.18 11.74
N SER A 134 -8.25 6.43 11.03
CA SER A 134 -7.30 5.51 11.65
C SER A 134 -5.93 6.14 11.83
N GLU A 135 -5.69 6.62 13.05
CA GLU A 135 -4.38 7.12 13.51
C GLU A 135 -3.22 6.12 13.24
N PRO A 136 -3.36 4.80 13.45
CA PRO A 136 -2.33 3.83 13.08
C PRO A 136 -2.00 3.79 11.58
N LEU A 137 -3.01 4.00 10.71
CA LEU A 137 -2.79 4.09 9.26
C LEU A 137 -2.07 5.39 8.90
N LYS A 138 -2.45 6.51 9.50
CA LYS A 138 -1.77 7.81 9.32
C LYS A 138 -0.29 7.70 9.68
N ARG A 139 0.04 7.07 10.80
CA ARG A 139 1.43 6.82 11.22
C ARG A 139 2.20 5.93 10.25
N LEU A 140 1.57 4.86 9.77
CA LEU A 140 2.20 3.97 8.80
C LEU A 140 2.50 4.72 7.50
N ALA A 141 1.52 5.45 6.96
CA ALA A 141 1.69 6.27 5.75
C ALA A 141 2.79 7.32 5.93
N LEU A 142 2.82 8.00 7.08
CA LEU A 142 3.86 8.95 7.42
C LEU A 142 5.25 8.30 7.43
N SER A 143 5.38 7.12 8.06
CA SER A 143 6.67 6.43 8.17
C SER A 143 7.22 5.99 6.81
N GLU A 144 6.35 5.56 5.90
CA GLU A 144 6.74 5.18 4.54
C GLU A 144 7.11 6.40 3.70
N LEU A 145 6.38 7.52 3.84
CA LEU A 145 6.76 8.80 3.24
C LEU A 145 8.11 9.29 3.75
N GLN A 146 8.33 9.27 5.08
CA GLN A 146 9.60 9.67 5.67
C GLN A 146 10.76 8.78 5.19
N HIS A 147 10.54 7.48 5.02
CA HIS A 147 11.55 6.57 4.48
C HIS A 147 11.84 6.84 3.00
N ALA A 148 10.83 7.12 2.18
CA ALA A 148 11.03 7.51 0.78
C ALA A 148 11.74 8.87 0.66
N LEU A 149 11.51 9.78 1.61
CA LEU A 149 12.11 11.11 1.63
C LEU A 149 13.48 11.16 2.31
N GLN A 150 13.90 10.11 3.04
CA GLN A 150 15.24 10.02 3.62
C GLN A 150 16.36 10.09 2.58
N GLU A 151 16.08 9.78 1.32
CA GLU A 151 17.03 9.97 0.21
C GLU A 151 17.27 11.45 -0.12
N PHE A 152 16.46 12.36 0.43
CA PHE A 152 16.49 13.80 0.22
C PHE A 152 16.67 14.51 1.58
N ASP A 153 17.89 14.53 2.09
CA ASP A 153 18.30 15.05 3.42
C ASP A 153 17.90 16.51 3.74
N SER A 154 17.31 17.24 2.79
CA SER A 154 16.92 18.64 2.93
C SER A 154 15.44 18.88 3.24
N LEU A 155 14.60 17.83 3.30
CA LEU A 155 13.16 18.01 3.48
C LEU A 155 12.74 18.02 4.96
N PRO A 156 11.87 18.96 5.38
CA PRO A 156 11.38 19.02 6.76
C PRO A 156 10.61 17.74 7.12
N ARG A 157 10.83 17.25 8.34
CA ARG A 157 10.13 16.05 8.85
C ARG A 157 8.63 16.30 8.90
N MET A 158 7.87 15.60 8.05
CA MET A 158 6.41 15.65 8.09
C MET A 158 5.89 15.09 9.43
N THR A 159 4.87 15.74 9.99
CA THR A 159 4.14 15.28 11.17
C THR A 159 2.74 14.80 10.77
N ILE A 160 2.08 14.07 11.67
CA ILE A 160 0.73 13.53 11.42
C ILE A 160 -0.27 14.66 11.12
N GLY A 161 -0.17 15.81 11.79
CA GLY A 161 -1.00 16.98 11.50
C GLY A 161 -0.74 17.61 10.12
N GLY A 162 0.40 17.33 9.49
CA GLY A 162 0.68 17.72 8.11
C GLY A 162 0.11 16.77 7.05
N LEU A 163 -0.42 15.60 7.46
CA LEU A 163 -1.12 14.65 6.60
C LEU A 163 -2.64 14.88 6.58
N GLU A 164 -3.15 15.72 7.46
CA GLU A 164 -4.57 16.06 7.45
C GLU A 164 -4.83 16.95 6.25
N SER A 165 -5.75 16.50 5.40
CA SER A 165 -6.21 17.28 4.25
C SER A 165 -6.56 18.66 4.77
N ARG A 166 -5.88 19.67 4.25
CA ARG A 166 -6.29 21.06 4.44
C ARG A 166 -7.62 21.19 3.71
N ASP A 167 -8.70 20.84 4.40
CA ASP A 167 -10.04 21.22 3.99
C ASP A 167 -10.00 22.74 3.80
N ALA A 168 -10.23 23.14 2.56
CA ALA A 168 -10.20 24.53 2.15
C ALA A 168 -11.21 25.32 3.00
N PRO A 169 -10.78 26.39 3.70
CA PRO A 169 -11.66 27.53 3.79
C PRO A 169 -11.60 28.24 2.44
N GLU A 170 -12.75 28.34 1.80
CA GLU A 170 -13.05 29.39 0.84
C GLU A 170 -12.46 30.71 1.35
N SER A 171 -11.44 31.22 0.69
CA SER A 171 -10.99 32.59 0.88
C SER A 171 -11.19 33.27 -0.45
N GLU A 172 -12.34 33.93 -0.54
CA GLU A 172 -12.57 35.08 -1.39
C GLU A 172 -11.37 36.03 -1.28
N ASN A 173 -10.42 35.93 -2.21
CA ASN A 173 -9.66 37.05 -2.74
C ASN A 173 -8.78 36.53 -3.87
N GLY A 174 -9.22 36.87 -5.08
CA GLY A 174 -8.65 36.36 -6.32
C GLY A 174 -7.19 36.72 -6.48
N HIS A 175 -6.34 35.71 -6.63
CA HIS A 175 -5.11 35.81 -7.40
C HIS A 175 -5.18 34.75 -8.50
N GLN A 176 -5.57 35.19 -9.70
CA GLN A 176 -5.37 34.43 -10.92
C GLN A 176 -3.87 34.18 -11.10
N ALA A 177 -3.40 32.99 -10.75
CA ALA A 177 -2.13 32.50 -11.24
C ALA A 177 -2.36 32.03 -12.69
N SER A 178 -2.28 32.97 -13.63
CA SER A 178 -2.22 32.66 -15.05
C SER A 178 -0.87 32.00 -15.34
N TYR A 179 -0.90 30.70 -15.62
CA TYR A 179 0.24 30.00 -16.22
C TYR A 179 0.36 30.49 -17.67
N GLN A 180 1.08 31.60 -17.87
CA GLN A 180 1.58 31.96 -19.19
C GLN A 180 2.62 30.91 -19.59
N LEU A 181 2.18 29.96 -20.42
CA LEU A 181 3.06 29.16 -21.27
C LEU A 181 3.86 30.15 -22.12
N ARG A 182 5.10 30.40 -21.72
CA ARG A 182 6.08 31.20 -22.45
C ARG A 182 6.45 30.42 -23.71
N SER A 183 5.64 30.57 -24.77
CA SER A 183 6.03 30.22 -26.13
C SER A 183 7.27 31.03 -26.47
N GLY A 184 8.43 30.37 -26.48
CA GLY A 184 9.65 30.94 -27.03
C GLY A 184 9.47 31.18 -28.52
N GLN A 185 8.95 32.36 -28.88
CA GLN A 185 9.19 32.95 -30.18
C GLN A 185 10.67 33.32 -30.22
N SER A 186 11.45 32.51 -30.95
CA SER A 186 12.76 32.91 -31.45
C SER A 186 12.51 33.82 -32.66
N THR A 187 12.28 35.10 -32.40
CA THR A 187 12.48 36.14 -33.41
C THR A 187 13.94 36.53 -33.39
N ASP A 188 14.56 36.53 -34.57
CA ASP A 188 15.25 37.67 -35.17
C ASP A 188 16.48 37.21 -35.98
N VAL A 189 16.47 37.46 -37.32
CA VAL A 189 17.13 38.61 -37.99
C VAL A 189 18.45 38.07 -38.57
N THR A 190 18.84 38.18 -39.85
CA THR A 190 18.58 39.15 -40.94
C THR A 190 19.27 38.62 -42.21
N SER A 191 18.70 38.86 -43.39
CA SER A 191 19.18 39.80 -44.41
C SER A 191 20.02 39.20 -45.55
N GLU A 192 19.65 39.68 -46.74
CA GLU A 192 20.46 39.94 -47.93
C GLU A 192 20.72 38.83 -48.97
N ARG A 193 19.99 39.04 -50.08
CA ARG A 193 20.23 38.70 -51.49
C ARG A 193 19.80 37.34 -52.01
#